data_AF-A0A139KFC9-F1
#
_entry.id   AF-A0A139KFC9-F1
#
_cell.length_a   1.000
_cell.length_b   1.000
_cell.length_c   1.000
_cell.angle_alpha   90.00
_cell.angle_beta   90.00
_cell.angle_gamma   90.00
#
_symmetry.space_group_name_H-M   'P 1'
#
loop_
_entity.id
_entity.type
_entity.pdbx_description
1 polymer ?
#
loop_
_entity_poly.entity_id
_entity_poly.type
_entity_poly.pdbx_seq_one_letter_code
_entity_poly.pdbx_strand_id
1 'polypeptide(L)'
;MDTENALTNAKESPNEIFFEEEARLWAEVYGMQSDKPDLEYLQRMLESMNHLLLSLELPWERFIPILYRSFALYMRRPDENTNNRKAYQLSAQLMDSVVYLSQNTNLIHHIHLFCNMQIAALEKLKNEKVEIEQTED
;
A
#
# COMPACT_ATOMS: atom_id res chain seq x y z
N MET A 1 -38.22 -20.24 -14.61
CA MET A 1 -36.88 -20.62 -15.10
C MET A 1 -36.47 -19.50 -16.05
N ASP A 2 -35.22 -19.09 -15.98
CA ASP A 2 -34.60 -17.93 -16.66
C ASP A 2 -34.60 -16.62 -15.86
N THR A 3 -33.99 -16.68 -14.67
CA THR A 3 -33.31 -15.54 -14.03
C THR A 3 -31.88 -15.99 -13.75
N GLU A 4 -31.10 -16.13 -14.81
CA GLU A 4 -29.68 -16.40 -14.77
C GLU A 4 -29.00 -15.32 -15.63
N ASN A 5 -27.90 -14.75 -15.12
CA ASN A 5 -27.02 -13.77 -15.78
C ASN A 5 -27.38 -12.27 -15.72
N ALA A 6 -27.57 -11.72 -14.53
CA ALA A 6 -27.44 -10.28 -14.30
C ALA A 6 -26.49 -9.91 -13.13
N LEU A 7 -25.59 -10.82 -12.72
CA LEU A 7 -24.72 -10.64 -11.55
C LEU A 7 -23.26 -11.04 -11.82
N THR A 8 -22.70 -10.71 -12.98
CA THR A 8 -21.25 -10.82 -13.20
C THR A 8 -20.83 -9.74 -14.17
N ASN A 9 -20.32 -8.62 -13.65
CA ASN A 9 -19.39 -7.69 -14.30
C ASN A 9 -19.39 -6.40 -13.47
N ALA A 10 -19.00 -6.49 -12.20
CA ALA A 10 -18.28 -5.36 -11.62
C ALA A 10 -17.02 -5.24 -12.48
N LYS A 11 -16.89 -4.15 -13.26
CA LYS A 11 -15.64 -3.88 -13.97
C LYS A 11 -14.54 -3.85 -12.93
N GLU A 12 -13.75 -4.92 -12.85
CA GLU A 12 -12.54 -4.98 -12.04
C GLU A 12 -11.72 -3.72 -12.30
N SER A 13 -11.25 -3.08 -11.24
CA SER A 13 -10.51 -1.84 -11.41
C SER A 13 -9.21 -2.15 -12.18
N PRO A 14 -8.70 -1.26 -13.06
CA PRO A 14 -7.46 -1.51 -13.79
C PRO A 14 -6.27 -1.90 -12.89
N ASN A 15 -6.30 -1.44 -11.63
CA ASN A 15 -5.30 -1.80 -10.62
C ASN A 15 -5.47 -3.25 -10.13
N GLU A 16 -6.69 -3.73 -9.96
CA GLU A 16 -7.00 -5.08 -9.51
C GLU A 16 -6.51 -6.12 -10.53
N ILE A 17 -6.78 -5.89 -11.82
CA ILE A 17 -6.28 -6.72 -12.92
C ILE A 17 -4.74 -6.72 -12.95
N PHE A 18 -4.12 -5.56 -12.74
CA PHE A 18 -2.66 -5.45 -12.68
C PHE A 18 -2.07 -6.25 -11.51
N PHE A 19 -2.61 -6.10 -10.31
CA PHE A 19 -2.11 -6.81 -9.13
C PHE A 19 -2.35 -8.33 -9.20
N GLU A 20 -3.45 -8.78 -9.81
CA GLU A 20 -3.70 -10.21 -10.02
C GLU A 20 -2.68 -10.84 -10.99
N GLU A 21 -2.39 -10.15 -12.11
CA GLU A 21 -1.37 -10.60 -13.06
C GLU A 21 0.03 -10.64 -12.43
N GLU A 22 0.40 -9.59 -11.69
CA GLU A 22 1.67 -9.57 -10.94
C GLU A 22 1.73 -10.68 -9.90
N ALA A 23 0.61 -10.98 -9.21
CA ALA A 23 0.56 -12.06 -8.23
C ALA A 23 0.86 -13.41 -8.89
N ARG A 24 0.29 -13.66 -10.08
CA ARG A 24 0.53 -14.87 -10.86
C ARG A 24 2.00 -14.99 -11.27
N LEU A 25 2.58 -13.92 -11.81
CA LEU A 25 3.98 -13.90 -12.25
C LEU A 25 4.94 -14.18 -11.08
N TRP A 26 4.67 -13.59 -9.92
CA TRP A 26 5.47 -13.82 -8.72
C TRP A 26 5.37 -15.27 -8.25
N ALA A 27 4.17 -15.86 -8.26
CA ALA A 27 3.98 -17.28 -7.92
C ALA A 27 4.77 -18.22 -8.86
N GLU A 28 4.81 -17.93 -10.16
CA GLU A 28 5.61 -18.67 -11.13
C GLU A 28 7.11 -18.58 -10.81
N VAL A 29 7.62 -17.38 -10.52
CA VAL A 29 9.04 -17.14 -10.19
C VAL A 29 9.42 -17.86 -8.89
N TYR A 30 8.56 -17.82 -7.87
CA TYR A 30 8.79 -18.51 -6.60
C TYR A 30 8.90 -20.02 -6.76
N GLY A 31 8.05 -20.60 -7.60
CA GLY A 31 8.03 -22.04 -7.87
C GLY A 31 9.24 -22.52 -8.67
N MET A 32 9.81 -21.66 -9.54
CA MET A 32 10.84 -22.09 -10.49
C MET A 32 12.28 -22.00 -9.96
N GLN A 33 12.64 -21.00 -9.14
CA GLN A 33 14.06 -20.66 -8.93
C GLN A 33 14.47 -20.19 -7.54
N SER A 34 13.59 -20.13 -6.55
CA SER A 34 13.94 -19.42 -5.32
C SER A 34 14.56 -20.32 -4.25
N ASP A 35 15.88 -20.16 -4.04
CA ASP A 35 16.58 -20.66 -2.87
C ASP A 35 16.00 -20.03 -1.59
N LYS A 36 16.02 -20.77 -0.48
CA LYS A 36 15.49 -20.35 0.83
C LYS A 36 15.89 -18.91 1.28
N PRO A 37 17.16 -18.46 1.15
CA PRO A 37 17.55 -17.10 1.51
C PRO A 37 16.93 -16.00 0.63
N ASP A 38 16.64 -16.27 -0.64
CA ASP A 38 16.03 -15.28 -1.54
C ASP A 38 14.56 -15.05 -1.19
N LEU A 39 13.83 -16.12 -0.81
CA LEU A 39 12.47 -16.03 -0.30
C LEU A 39 12.40 -15.22 1.01
N GLU A 40 13.38 -15.40 1.90
CA GLU A 40 13.48 -14.62 3.15
C GLU A 40 13.76 -13.15 2.92
N TYR A 41 14.67 -12.82 2.01
CA TYR A 41 14.96 -11.44 1.64
C TYR A 41 13.73 -10.75 1.06
N LEU A 42 13.03 -11.43 0.15
CA LEU A 42 11.83 -10.91 -0.48
C LEU A 42 10.68 -10.71 0.50
N GLN A 43 10.46 -11.67 1.41
CA GLN A 43 9.48 -11.55 2.48
C GLN A 43 9.75 -10.30 3.35
N ARG A 44 11.00 -10.09 3.78
CA ARG A 44 11.39 -8.90 4.56
C ARG A 44 11.16 -7.59 3.79
N MET A 45 11.43 -7.58 2.50
CA MET A 45 11.17 -6.41 1.66
C MET A 45 9.67 -6.10 1.59
N LEU A 46 8.83 -7.12 1.37
CA LEU A 46 7.38 -6.98 1.35
C LEU A 46 6.86 -6.49 2.71
N GLU A 47 7.31 -7.06 3.82
CA GLU A 47 6.94 -6.62 5.18
C GLU A 47 7.30 -5.15 5.42
N SER A 48 8.50 -4.73 5.01
CA SER A 48 8.95 -3.34 5.10
C SER A 48 8.06 -2.39 4.28
N MET A 49 7.75 -2.76 3.03
CA MET A 49 6.82 -2.01 2.17
C MET A 49 5.43 -1.94 2.80
N ASN A 50 4.96 -3.04 3.37
CA ASN A 50 3.65 -3.14 3.99
C ASN A 50 3.52 -2.22 5.22
N HIS A 51 4.54 -2.19 6.07
CA HIS A 51 4.60 -1.27 7.21
C HIS A 51 4.62 0.19 6.78
N LEU A 52 5.31 0.53 5.69
CA LEU A 52 5.31 1.88 5.14
C LEU A 52 3.91 2.27 4.62
N LEU A 53 3.22 1.38 3.91
CA LEU A 53 1.88 1.64 3.37
C LEU A 53 0.85 1.84 4.49
N LEU A 54 0.88 1.01 5.53
CA LEU A 54 0.06 1.18 6.73
C LEU A 54 0.32 2.52 7.43
N SER A 55 1.56 3.00 7.41
CA SER A 55 1.91 4.32 7.96
C SER A 55 1.34 5.48 7.11
N LEU A 56 0.99 5.22 5.84
CA LEU A 56 0.42 6.19 4.90
C LEU A 56 -1.12 6.15 4.85
N GLU A 57 -1.75 5.05 5.28
CA GLU A 57 -3.20 4.94 5.50
C GLU A 57 -3.65 5.75 6.72
N LEU A 58 -3.52 7.06 6.66
CA LEU A 58 -4.11 7.96 7.63
C LEU A 58 -5.56 8.28 7.21
N PRO A 59 -6.48 8.53 8.17
CA PRO A 59 -7.84 9.00 7.87
C PRO A 59 -7.80 10.46 7.38
N TRP A 60 -7.27 10.67 6.18
CA TRP A 60 -7.01 11.97 5.57
C TRP A 60 -8.27 12.82 5.46
N GLU A 61 -9.44 12.22 5.21
CA GLU A 61 -10.72 12.93 5.19
C GLU A 61 -11.03 13.67 6.51
N ARG A 62 -10.59 13.11 7.65
CA ARG A 62 -10.78 13.73 8.96
C ARG A 62 -9.69 14.76 9.25
N PHE A 63 -8.46 14.49 8.82
CA PHE A 63 -7.30 15.34 9.14
C PHE A 63 -7.15 16.55 8.21
N ILE A 64 -7.47 16.43 6.91
CA ILE A 64 -7.39 17.52 5.93
C ILE A 64 -8.14 18.76 6.42
N PRO A 65 -9.43 18.70 6.83
CA PRO A 65 -10.14 19.87 7.33
C PRO A 65 -9.49 20.52 8.57
N ILE A 66 -8.95 19.69 9.48
CA ILE A 66 -8.27 20.16 10.70
C ILE A 66 -6.97 20.88 10.33
N LEU A 67 -6.19 20.34 9.40
CA LEU A 67 -4.94 20.92 8.91
C LEU A 67 -5.20 22.25 8.19
N TYR A 68 -6.17 22.31 7.28
CA TYR A 68 -6.56 23.55 6.59
C TYR A 68 -7.03 24.62 7.59
N ARG A 69 -7.82 24.24 8.60
CA ARG A 69 -8.30 25.18 9.62
C ARG A 69 -7.16 25.68 10.51
N SER A 70 -6.23 24.80 10.90
CA SER A 70 -5.04 25.16 11.69
C SER A 70 -4.12 26.10 10.92
N PHE A 71 -3.90 25.83 9.63
CA PHE A 71 -3.14 26.70 8.75
C PHE A 71 -3.81 28.07 8.57
N ALA A 72 -5.12 28.12 8.32
CA ALA A 72 -5.85 29.38 8.22
C ALA A 72 -5.76 30.23 9.51
N LEU A 73 -5.78 29.58 10.68
CA LEU A 73 -5.58 30.24 11.97
C LEU A 73 -4.15 30.78 12.13
N TYR A 74 -3.14 30.03 11.71
CA TYR A 74 -1.74 30.47 11.66
C TYR A 74 -1.57 31.69 10.75
N MET A 75 -2.10 31.65 9.53
CA MET A 75 -2.07 32.78 8.58
C MET A 75 -2.75 34.04 9.13
N ARG A 76 -3.74 33.89 10.02
CA ARG A 76 -4.47 35.01 10.62
C ARG A 76 -3.67 35.73 11.72
N ARG A 77 -2.64 35.09 12.27
CA ARG A 77 -1.77 35.64 13.31
C ARG A 77 -0.30 35.27 13.01
N PRO A 78 0.31 35.93 12.02
CA PRO A 78 1.73 35.71 11.73
C PRO A 78 2.58 36.08 12.94
N ASP A 79 3.56 35.24 13.27
CA ASP A 79 4.57 35.56 14.28
C ASP A 79 5.58 36.54 13.69
N GLU A 80 5.78 37.68 14.36
CA GLU A 80 6.68 38.75 13.95
C GLU A 80 8.15 38.30 13.86
N ASN A 81 8.54 37.27 14.62
CA ASN A 81 9.91 36.77 14.69
C ASN A 81 10.25 35.69 13.64
N THR A 82 9.26 35.22 12.87
CA THR A 82 9.48 34.16 11.87
C THR A 82 9.44 34.67 10.43
N ASN A 83 10.17 33.98 9.55
CA ASN A 83 10.07 34.20 8.11
C ASN A 83 8.74 33.63 7.58
N ASN A 84 7.67 34.41 7.76
CA ASN A 84 6.30 34.06 7.41
C ASN A 84 6.19 33.60 5.96
N ARG A 85 6.90 34.23 5.02
CA ARG A 85 6.90 33.83 3.60
C ARG A 85 7.39 32.39 3.40
N LYS A 86 8.50 32.02 4.03
CA LYS A 86 9.04 30.65 3.95
C LYS A 86 8.12 29.65 4.64
N ALA A 87 7.55 30.03 5.80
CA ALA A 87 6.58 29.19 6.51
C ALA A 87 5.33 28.92 5.66
N TYR A 88 4.83 29.92 4.93
CA TYR A 88 3.67 29.77 4.04
C TYR A 88 3.98 28.85 2.86
N GLN A 89 5.15 29.00 2.23
CA GLN A 89 5.57 28.13 1.12
C GLN A 89 5.70 26.66 1.55
N LEU A 90 6.37 26.40 2.67
CA LEU A 90 6.53 25.04 3.20
C LEU A 90 5.19 24.44 3.61
N SER A 91 4.31 25.24 4.22
CA SER A 91 2.96 24.79 4.57
C SER A 91 2.13 24.45 3.33
N ALA A 92 2.20 25.26 2.26
CA ALA A 92 1.52 24.94 1.00
C ALA A 92 2.02 23.62 0.40
N GLN A 93 3.34 23.40 0.34
CA GLN A 93 3.93 22.15 -0.16
C GLN A 93 3.51 20.93 0.68
N LEU A 94 3.43 21.08 2.00
CA LEU A 94 2.94 20.04 2.89
C LEU A 94 1.47 19.73 2.59
N MET A 95 0.63 20.74 2.42
CA MET A 95 -0.80 20.57 2.11
C MET A 95 -1.02 19.90 0.76
N ASP A 96 -0.24 20.26 -0.26
CA ASP A 96 -0.27 19.59 -1.57
C ASP A 96 0.10 18.11 -1.44
N SER A 97 1.14 17.80 -0.65
CA SER A 97 1.55 16.42 -0.38
C SER A 97 0.46 15.61 0.35
N VAL A 98 -0.22 16.22 1.33
CA VAL A 98 -1.33 15.58 2.06
C VAL A 98 -2.53 15.32 1.14
N VAL A 99 -2.88 16.27 0.28
CA VAL A 99 -3.97 16.10 -0.68
C VAL A 99 -3.63 14.99 -1.68
N TYR A 100 -2.40 14.98 -2.21
CA TYR A 100 -1.94 13.92 -3.09
C TYR A 100 -2.02 12.54 -2.43
N LEU A 101 -1.54 12.39 -1.19
CA LEU A 101 -1.64 11.12 -0.45
C LEU A 101 -3.09 10.68 -0.25
N SER A 102 -3.99 11.61 0.09
CA SER A 102 -5.41 11.31 0.30
C SER A 102 -6.10 10.77 -0.95
N GLN A 103 -5.76 11.29 -2.13
CA GLN A 103 -6.31 10.84 -3.41
C GLN A 103 -5.82 9.45 -3.80
N ASN A 104 -4.65 9.04 -3.29
CA ASN A 104 -4.05 7.75 -3.57
C ASN A 104 -4.36 6.69 -2.50
N THR A 105 -5.26 6.98 -1.54
CA THR A 105 -5.61 6.03 -0.46
C THR A 105 -6.08 4.67 -0.99
N ASN A 106 -6.91 4.65 -2.04
CA ASN A 106 -7.34 3.39 -2.66
C ASN A 106 -6.18 2.61 -3.30
N LEU A 107 -5.24 3.31 -3.95
CA LEU A 107 -4.06 2.66 -4.53
C LEU A 107 -3.16 2.09 -3.43
N ILE A 108 -2.89 2.87 -2.37
CA ILE A 108 -2.14 2.43 -1.19
C ILE A 108 -2.78 1.18 -0.57
N HIS A 109 -4.11 1.19 -0.46
CA HIS A 109 -4.87 0.05 0.06
C HIS A 109 -4.72 -1.20 -0.82
N HIS A 110 -4.86 -1.07 -2.14
CA HIS A 110 -4.67 -2.21 -3.05
C HIS A 110 -3.24 -2.76 -3.03
N ILE A 111 -2.22 -1.89 -2.93
CA ILE A 111 -0.82 -2.33 -2.77
C ILE A 111 -0.64 -3.05 -1.42
N HIS A 112 -1.24 -2.55 -0.33
CA HIS A 112 -1.20 -3.19 0.99
C HIS A 112 -1.80 -4.60 0.94
N LEU A 113 -2.98 -4.77 0.34
CA LEU A 113 -3.63 -6.06 0.16
C LEU A 113 -2.75 -7.02 -0.67
N PHE A 114 -2.19 -6.53 -1.78
CA PHE A 114 -1.27 -7.30 -2.59
C PHE A 114 -0.05 -7.78 -1.78
N CYS A 115 0.62 -6.89 -1.04
CA CYS A 115 1.75 -7.26 -0.19
C CYS A 115 1.38 -8.35 0.82
N ASN A 116 0.23 -8.25 1.48
CA ASN A 116 -0.25 -9.29 2.41
C ASN A 116 -0.46 -10.65 1.72
N MET A 117 -1.08 -10.65 0.54
CA MET A 117 -1.30 -11.89 -0.24
C MET A 117 0.02 -12.54 -0.62
N GLN A 118 1.01 -11.76 -1.05
CA GLN A 118 2.33 -12.26 -1.43
C GLN A 118 3.12 -12.78 -0.23
N ILE A 119 3.05 -12.13 0.93
CA ILE A 119 3.66 -12.62 2.18
C ILE A 119 3.06 -13.99 2.56
N ALA A 120 1.73 -14.12 2.54
CA ALA A 120 1.06 -15.38 2.87
C ALA A 120 1.41 -16.51 1.87
N ALA A 121 1.51 -16.19 0.57
CA ALA A 121 1.94 -17.14 -0.44
C ALA A 121 3.39 -17.61 -0.21
N LEU A 122 4.29 -16.70 0.15
CA LEU A 122 5.69 -17.03 0.50
C LEU A 122 5.79 -17.90 1.74
N GLU A 123 5.00 -17.62 2.79
CA GLU A 123 4.96 -18.44 4.00
C GLU A 123 4.50 -19.88 3.69
N LYS A 124 3.46 -20.03 2.86
CA LYS A 124 2.95 -21.34 2.43
C LYS A 124 4.04 -22.12 1.68
N LEU A 125 4.71 -21.49 0.73
CA LEU A 125 5.79 -22.11 -0.05
C LEU A 125 6.98 -22.51 0.81
N LYS A 126 7.37 -21.71 1.80
CA LYS A 126 8.44 -22.06 2.74
C LYS A 126 8.07 -23.28 3.58
N ASN A 127 6.83 -23.36 4.06
CA ASN A 127 6.36 -24.49 4.84
C ASN A 127 6.32 -25.78 3.99
N GLU A 128 5.81 -25.70 2.76
CA GLU A 128 5.78 -26.83 1.81
C GLU A 128 7.19 -27.36 1.50
N LYS A 129 8.18 -26.48 1.30
CA LYS A 129 9.58 -26.89 1.10
C LYS A 129 10.19 -27.57 2.33
N VAL A 130 9.86 -27.10 3.55
CA VAL A 130 10.34 -27.72 4.80
C VAL A 130 9.74 -29.11 5.02
N GLU A 131 8.47 -29.32 4.67
CA GLU A 131 7.83 -30.64 4.79
C GLU A 131 8.45 -31.66 3.81
N ILE A 132 8.74 -31.24 2.57
CA ILE A 132 9.38 -32.11 1.56
C ILE A 132 10.79 -32.54 2.01
N GLU A 133 11.60 -31.61 2.51
CA GLU A 133 12.95 -31.89 3.05
C GLU A 133 12.92 -32.87 4.24
N GLN A 134 11.84 -32.90 5.04
CA GLN A 134 11.69 -33.81 6.19
C GLN A 134 11.20 -35.21 5.83
N THR A 135 10.59 -35.39 4.65
CA THR A 135 10.12 -36.70 4.15
C THR A 135 11.15 -37.46 3.32
N GLU A 136 12.24 -36.81 2.90
CA GLU A 136 13.31 -37.42 2.09
C GLU A 136 14.53 -37.88 2.91
N ASP A 137 14.55 -37.64 4.23
CA ASP A 137 15.50 -38.20 5.22
C ASP A 137 14.90 -39.41 5.96
#